data_AF-L8P8P7-F1
#
_entry.id   AF-L8P8P7-F1
#
_cell.length_a   1.000
_cell.length_b   1.000
_cell.length_c   1.000
_cell.angle_alpha   90.00
_cell.angle_beta   90.00
_cell.angle_gamma   90.00
#
_symmetry.space_group_name_H-M   'P 1'
#
loop_
_entity.id
_entity.type
_entity.pdbx_description
1 polymer ?
#
loop_
_entity_poly.entity_id
_entity_poly.type
_entity_poly.pdbx_seq_one_letter_code
_entity_poly.pdbx_strand_id
1 'polypeptide(L)'
;MPHHSRHARLLREIADALDTEFQPTDDALTPHPDTLDVIGNRHTKRGQLNYAVPEVLQLQRRIRRYNAETDIPHGDIVALALDTWLRAKGYPPDPEPSCP
;
A
#
# COMPACT_ATOMS: atom_id res chain seq x y z
N MET A 1 -40.43 3.61 25.80
CA MET A 1 -39.37 2.90 25.06
C MET A 1 -38.09 3.75 25.03
N PRO A 2 -37.16 3.63 26.00
CA PRO A 2 -35.99 4.51 26.11
C PRO A 2 -34.63 3.83 25.86
N HIS A 3 -34.59 2.65 25.20
CA HIS A 3 -33.34 1.89 25.01
C HIS A 3 -32.57 2.24 23.72
N HIS A 4 -33.22 2.86 22.73
CA HIS A 4 -32.59 3.16 21.43
C HIS A 4 -31.57 4.31 21.49
N SER A 5 -31.74 5.25 22.43
CA SER A 5 -30.86 6.42 22.57
C SER A 5 -29.47 6.05 23.12
N ARG A 6 -29.41 5.13 24.09
CA ARG A 6 -28.12 4.65 24.65
C ARG A 6 -27.32 3.84 23.64
N HIS A 7 -28.01 3.00 22.87
CA HIS A 7 -27.36 2.18 21.84
C HIS A 7 -26.87 3.04 20.67
N ALA A 8 -27.67 4.01 20.21
CA ALA A 8 -27.24 4.96 19.19
C ALA A 8 -26.02 5.79 19.63
N ARG A 9 -25.96 6.18 20.90
CA ARG A 9 -24.82 6.90 21.47
C ARG A 9 -23.56 6.03 21.52
N LEU A 10 -23.68 4.77 21.94
CA LEU A 10 -22.56 3.82 21.93
C LEU A 10 -22.02 3.58 20.52
N LEU A 11 -22.91 3.40 19.54
CA LEU A 11 -22.51 3.24 18.14
C LEU A 11 -21.80 4.48 17.60
N ARG A 12 -22.23 5.68 18.02
CA ARG A 12 -21.54 6.95 17.69
C ARG A 12 -20.15 7.01 18.32
N GLU A 13 -20.04 6.68 19.61
CA GLU A 13 -18.76 6.67 20.33
C GLU A 13 -17.77 5.66 19.72
N ILE A 14 -18.27 4.50 19.26
CA ILE A 14 -17.45 3.52 18.53
C ILE A 14 -17.03 4.06 17.16
N ALA A 15 -17.94 4.69 16.40
CA ALA A 15 -17.61 5.29 15.11
C ALA A 15 -16.58 6.42 15.25
N ASP A 16 -16.76 7.31 16.23
CA ASP A 16 -15.85 8.42 16.50
C ASP A 16 -14.48 7.91 16.98
N ALA A 17 -14.43 6.82 17.75
CA ALA A 17 -13.19 6.15 18.13
C ALA A 17 -12.47 5.54 16.92
N LEU A 18 -13.20 4.84 16.03
CA LEU A 18 -12.65 4.26 14.81
C LEU A 18 -12.16 5.32 13.82
N ASP A 19 -12.87 6.44 13.68
CA ASP A 19 -12.44 7.58 12.85
C ASP A 19 -11.21 8.29 13.44
N THR A 20 -11.06 8.27 14.77
CA THR A 20 -9.87 8.81 15.46
C THR A 20 -8.65 7.90 15.29
N GLU A 21 -8.84 6.57 15.30
CA GLU A 21 -7.79 5.60 15.00
C GLU A 21 -7.39 5.61 13.51
N PHE A 22 -8.34 5.90 12.62
CA PHE A 22 -8.08 6.05 11.19
C PHE A 22 -7.58 7.44 10.85
N GLN A 23 -6.38 7.79 11.33
CA GLN A 23 -5.61 8.82 10.62
C GLN A 23 -5.08 8.20 9.33
N PRO A 24 -5.43 8.75 8.14
CA PRO A 24 -4.67 8.45 6.94
C PRO A 24 -3.28 9.02 7.19
N THR A 25 -2.39 8.18 7.71
CA THR A 25 -1.03 8.58 7.98
C THR A 25 -0.45 8.96 6.63
N ASP A 26 0.06 10.18 6.50
CA ASP A 26 0.78 10.63 5.31
C ASP A 26 2.02 9.71 5.05
N ASP A 27 2.44 8.96 6.08
CA ASP A 27 3.39 7.83 6.01
C ASP A 27 2.85 6.55 5.36
N ALA A 28 1.57 6.46 4.98
CA ALA A 28 1.05 5.26 4.33
C ALA A 28 1.63 5.06 2.92
N LEU A 29 2.33 6.07 2.38
CA LEU A 29 3.02 6.03 1.09
C LEU A 29 4.55 6.10 1.20
N THR A 30 5.14 6.13 2.40
CA THR A 30 6.60 6.03 2.54
C THR A 30 7.04 4.62 2.15
N PRO A 31 7.96 4.47 1.17
CA PRO A 31 8.49 3.17 0.81
C PRO A 31 9.17 2.52 2.01
N HIS A 32 8.91 1.23 2.23
CA HIS A 32 9.59 0.50 3.28
C HIS A 32 11.09 0.34 2.94
N PRO A 33 12.02 0.48 3.90
CA PRO A 33 13.46 0.35 3.65
C PRO A 33 13.83 -0.98 2.98
N ASP A 34 13.27 -2.11 3.42
CA ASP A 34 13.49 -3.41 2.77
C ASP A 34 13.17 -3.39 1.27
N THR A 35 12.11 -2.68 0.89
CA THR A 35 11.64 -2.59 -0.49
C THR A 35 12.61 -1.76 -1.32
N LEU A 36 13.15 -0.69 -0.74
CA LEU A 36 14.22 0.10 -1.36
C LEU A 36 15.51 -0.71 -1.54
N ASP A 37 15.89 -1.52 -0.56
CA ASP A 37 17.08 -2.39 -0.62
C ASP A 37 16.94 -3.46 -1.71
N VAL A 38 15.77 -4.09 -1.81
CA VAL A 38 15.49 -5.13 -2.83
C VAL A 38 15.46 -4.55 -4.25
N ILE A 39 14.89 -3.35 -4.41
CA ILE A 39 14.79 -2.65 -5.69
C ILE A 39 16.14 -2.09 -6.14
N GLY A 40 16.93 -1.55 -5.21
CA GLY A 40 18.28 -1.04 -5.46
C GLY A 40 19.26 -2.13 -5.90
N ASN A 41 18.99 -3.39 -5.54
CA ASN A 41 19.80 -4.51 -5.98
C ASN A 41 19.49 -4.92 -7.44
N ARG A 42 20.42 -4.61 -8.34
CA ARG A 42 20.34 -4.93 -9.78
C ARG A 42 20.24 -6.43 -10.08
N HIS A 43 20.58 -7.32 -9.15
CA HIS A 43 20.60 -8.78 -9.35
C HIS A 43 19.39 -9.52 -8.77
N THR A 44 18.39 -8.79 -8.26
CA THR A 44 17.15 -9.39 -7.78
C THR A 44 16.38 -10.07 -8.93
N LYS A 45 15.95 -11.32 -8.72
CA LYS A 45 15.07 -12.03 -9.66
C LYS A 45 13.69 -11.35 -9.68
N ARG A 46 13.22 -10.95 -10.85
CA ARG A 46 11.95 -10.25 -11.04
C ARG A 46 10.90 -11.19 -11.64
N GLY A 47 9.82 -11.43 -10.92
CA GLY A 47 8.64 -12.14 -11.43
C GLY A 47 7.71 -11.22 -12.22
N GLN A 48 6.97 -11.77 -13.17
CA GLN A 48 5.91 -11.03 -13.90
C GLN A 48 4.58 -11.17 -13.15
N LEU A 49 3.88 -10.04 -12.97
CA LEU A 49 2.50 -10.00 -12.48
C LEU A 49 1.55 -9.90 -13.69
N ASN A 50 0.74 -10.93 -13.92
CA ASN A 50 -0.19 -11.00 -15.05
C ASN A 50 -1.61 -10.61 -14.62
N TYR A 51 -1.93 -9.32 -14.67
CA TYR A 51 -3.27 -8.82 -14.35
C TYR A 51 -3.73 -7.74 -15.33
N ALA A 52 -5.01 -7.78 -15.68
CA ALA A 52 -5.66 -6.72 -16.45
C ALA A 52 -6.07 -5.58 -15.49
N VAL A 53 -5.69 -4.34 -15.84
CA VAL A 53 -6.07 -3.14 -15.09
C VAL A 53 -7.11 -2.32 -15.86
N PRO A 54 -8.07 -1.65 -15.20
CA PRO A 54 -9.04 -0.80 -15.87
C PRO A 54 -8.37 0.35 -16.64
N GLU A 55 -8.66 0.46 -17.94
CA GLU A 55 -8.06 1.49 -18.80
C GLU A 55 -8.42 2.93 -18.38
N VAL A 56 -9.60 3.11 -17.78
CA VAL A 56 -10.07 4.42 -17.29
C VAL A 56 -9.12 5.05 -16.25
N LEU A 57 -8.35 4.24 -15.53
CA LEU A 57 -7.37 4.72 -14.54
C LEU A 57 -6.07 5.20 -15.19
N GLN A 58 -5.86 4.90 -16.47
CA GLN A 58 -4.70 5.31 -17.27
C GLN A 58 -3.35 5.02 -16.57
N LEU A 59 -3.25 3.91 -15.82
CA LEU A 59 -2.07 3.61 -14.99
C LEU A 59 -0.78 3.59 -15.81
N GLN A 60 -0.80 3.00 -17.00
CA GLN A 60 0.36 2.97 -17.90
C GLN A 60 0.85 4.39 -18.25
N ARG A 61 -0.05 5.34 -18.50
CA ARG A 61 0.29 6.73 -18.83
C ARG A 61 0.90 7.45 -17.62
N ARG A 62 0.34 7.24 -16.44
CA ARG A 62 0.83 7.83 -15.18
C ARG A 62 2.22 7.30 -14.84
N ILE A 63 2.42 5.98 -14.97
CA ILE A 63 3.72 5.33 -14.72
C ILE A 63 4.79 5.85 -15.70
N ARG A 64 4.46 5.97 -16.99
CA ARG A 64 5.39 6.55 -17.99
C ARG A 64 5.80 7.98 -17.66
N ARG A 65 4.83 8.81 -17.26
CA ARG A 65 5.10 10.20 -16.88
C ARG A 65 5.98 10.28 -15.63
N TYR A 66 5.68 9.47 -14.61
CA TYR A 66 6.44 9.44 -13.37
C TYR A 66 7.88 8.95 -13.61
N ASN A 67 8.07 7.92 -14.44
CA ASN A 67 9.41 7.49 -14.87
C ASN A 67 10.18 8.62 -15.56
N ALA A 68 9.55 9.38 -16.46
CA ALA A 68 10.21 10.51 -17.12
C ALA A 68 10.62 11.64 -16.16
N GLU A 69 9.93 11.78 -15.02
CA GLU A 69 10.21 12.81 -14.00
C GLU A 69 11.24 12.35 -12.95
N THR A 70 11.31 11.05 -12.64
CA THR A 70 12.12 10.51 -11.53
C THR A 70 13.22 9.52 -11.93
N ASP A 71 13.27 9.11 -13.20
CA ASP A 71 14.15 8.08 -13.76
C ASP A 71 13.98 6.67 -13.14
N ILE A 72 12.94 6.47 -12.32
CA ILE A 72 12.65 5.18 -11.68
C ILE A 72 12.02 4.22 -12.71
N PRO A 73 12.54 2.99 -12.91
CA PRO A 73 11.99 2.03 -13.85
C PRO A 73 10.52 1.71 -13.59
N HIS A 74 9.74 1.45 -14.65
CA HIS A 74 8.31 1.13 -14.54
C HIS A 74 8.02 -0.01 -13.56
N GLY A 75 8.85 -1.06 -13.56
CA GLY A 75 8.70 -2.21 -12.67
C GLY A 75 8.91 -1.83 -11.20
N ASP A 76 9.82 -0.90 -10.92
CA ASP A 76 10.12 -0.43 -9.56
C ASP A 76 9.02 0.48 -9.04
N ILE A 77 8.46 1.35 -9.91
CA ILE A 77 7.28 2.16 -9.58
C ILE A 77 6.12 1.25 -9.13
N VAL A 78 5.87 0.17 -9.87
CA VAL A 78 4.80 -0.79 -9.55
C VAL A 78 5.12 -1.57 -8.28
N ALA A 79 6.36 -2.03 -8.11
CA ALA A 79 6.78 -2.76 -6.93
C ALA A 79 6.66 -1.91 -5.64
N LEU A 80 7.15 -0.67 -5.68
CA LEU A 80 7.04 0.28 -4.56
C LEU A 80 5.58 0.55 -4.21
N ALA A 81 4.76 0.91 -5.19
CA ALA A 81 3.37 1.26 -4.95
C ALA A 81 2.55 0.08 -4.40
N LEU A 82 2.77 -1.13 -4.93
CA LEU A 82 2.07 -2.33 -4.47
C LEU A 82 2.56 -2.80 -3.10
N ASP A 83 3.86 -2.82 -2.86
CA ASP A 83 4.42 -3.24 -1.58
C ASP A 83 3.98 -2.30 -0.45
N THR A 84 4.11 -0.99 -0.66
CA THR A 84 3.62 0.00 0.31
C THR A 84 2.12 -0.13 0.55
N TRP A 85 1.31 -0.36 -0.49
CA TRP A 85 -0.12 -0.60 -0.33
C TRP A 85 -0.44 -1.89 0.44
N LEU A 86 0.26 -3.00 0.17
CA LEU A 86 0.08 -4.27 0.87
C LEU A 86 0.48 -4.17 2.35
N ARG A 87 1.62 -3.51 2.63
CA ARG A 87 2.09 -3.25 4.00
C ARG A 87 1.14 -2.34 4.76
N ALA A 88 0.62 -1.29 4.13
CA ALA A 88 -0.40 -0.42 4.72
C ALA A 88 -1.71 -1.18 5.05
N LYS A 89 -1.98 -2.29 4.36
CA LYS A 89 -3.10 -3.21 4.66
C LYS A 89 -2.76 -4.27 5.71
N GLY A 90 -1.55 -4.26 6.26
CA GLY A 90 -1.11 -5.21 7.27
C GLY A 90 -0.65 -6.56 6.71
N TYR A 91 -0.28 -6.63 5.43
CA TYR A 91 0.32 -7.82 4.80
C TYR A 91 1.84 -7.62 4.62
N PRO A 92 2.66 -7.72 5.68
CA PRO A 92 4.10 -7.74 5.51
C PRO A 92 4.51 -9.02 4.76
N PRO A 93 5.57 -8.98 3.93
CA PRO A 93 6.21 -10.22 3.50
C PRO A 93 6.74 -10.89 4.77
N ASP A 94 6.26 -12.09 5.09
CA ASP A 94 6.95 -12.93 6.07
C ASP A 94 8.39 -13.08 5.57
N PRO A 95 9.41 -12.60 6.30
CA PRO A 95 10.76 -13.00 5.98
C PRO A 95 10.81 -14.48 6.34
N GLU A 96 10.68 -15.35 5.34
CA GLU A 96 11.01 -16.75 5.56
C GLU A 96 12.41 -16.78 6.18
N PRO A 97 12.59 -17.39 7.36
CA PRO A 97 13.92 -17.64 7.85
C PRO A 97 14.57 -18.54 6.81
N SER A 98 15.54 -18.00 6.09
CA SER A 98 16.48 -18.78 5.29
C SER A 98 17.21 -19.70 6.25
N CYS A 99 16.64 -20.89 6.45
CA CYS A 99 17.25 -21.96 7.20
C CYS A 99 18.32 -22.62 6.30
N PRO A 100 19.58 -22.73 6.74
CA PRO A 100 20.66 -23.36 5.99
C PRO A 100 20.51 -24.89 5.85
#